data_AF-A0A7C1EJR6-F1
#
_entry.id   AF-A0A7C1EJR6-F1
#
_cell.length_a   1.000
_cell.length_b   1.000
_cell.length_c   1.000
_cell.angle_alpha   90.00
_cell.angle_beta   90.00
_cell.angle_gamma   90.00
#
_symmetry.space_group_name_H-M   'P 1'
#
loop_
_entity.id
_entity.type
_entity.pdbx_description
1 polymer ?
#
loop_
_entity_poly.entity_id
_entity_poly.type
_entity_poly.pdbx_seq_one_letter_code
_entity_poly.pdbx_strand_id
1 'polypeptide(L)' 'MRELDEIIKESLETNADKLAGLVEKAAECLKNGGKIMLAGNGGSAADAQHIAAEFVVRLKE' A
#
# COMPACT_ATOMS: atom_id res chain seq x y z
N MET A 1 -22.52 -6.04 -8.66
CA MET A 1 -22.18 -6.07 -7.23
C MET A 1 -21.56 -7.41 -6.87
N ARG A 2 -22.25 -8.56 -7.04
CA ARG A 2 -21.67 -9.92 -6.87
C ARG A 2 -20.33 -10.14 -7.58
N GLU A 3 -20.20 -9.73 -8.84
CA GLU A 3 -18.94 -9.86 -9.61
C GLU A 3 -17.79 -9.01 -9.05
N LEU A 4 -18.07 -7.83 -8.49
CA LEU A 4 -17.04 -6.99 -7.87
C LEU A 4 -16.51 -7.65 -6.59
N ASP A 5 -17.42 -8.21 -5.79
CA ASP A 5 -17.07 -8.89 -4.54
C ASP A 5 -16.19 -10.13 -4.80
N GLU A 6 -16.50 -10.88 -5.86
CA GLU A 6 -15.69 -12.04 -6.29
C GLU A 6 -14.28 -11.62 -6.73
N ILE A 7 -14.15 -10.56 -7.54
CA ILE A 7 -12.84 -10.05 -7.99
C ILE A 7 -12.01 -9.56 -6.80
N ILE A 8 -12.62 -8.85 -5.85
CA ILE A 8 -11.93 -8.38 -4.66
C ILE A 8 -11.43 -9.57 -3.84
N LYS A 9 -12.27 -10.60 -3.65
CA LYS A 9 -11.91 -11.79 -2.89
C LYS A 9 -10.74 -12.53 -3.54
N GLU A 10 -10.80 -12.78 -4.84
CA GLU A 10 -9.73 -13.46 -5.58
C GLU A 10 -8.42 -12.66 -5.53
N SER A 11 -8.49 -11.34 -5.70
CA SER A 11 -7.33 -10.46 -5.59
C SER A 11 -6.70 -10.50 -4.20
N LEU A 12 -7.51 -10.51 -3.14
CA LEU A 12 -7.03 -10.61 -1.76
C LEU A 12 -6.37 -11.96 -1.51
N GLU A 13 -7.01 -13.07 -1.90
CA GLU A 13 -6.46 -14.42 -1.74
C GLU A 13 -5.12 -14.58 -2.50
N THR A 14 -5.01 -13.97 -3.68
CA THR A 14 -3.80 -14.06 -4.52
C THR A 14 -2.63 -13.19 -4.01
N ASN A 15 -2.94 -12.09 -3.32
CA ASN A 15 -1.93 -11.08 -2.98
C ASN A 15 -1.68 -10.93 -1.47
N ALA A 16 -2.42 -11.60 -0.59
CA ALA A 16 -2.30 -11.46 0.87
C ALA A 16 -0.86 -11.62 1.36
N ASP A 17 -0.19 -12.72 1.00
CA ASP A 17 1.18 -12.99 1.45
C ASP A 17 2.20 -11.97 0.90
N LYS A 18 2.00 -11.51 -0.33
CA LYS A 18 2.85 -10.48 -0.95
C LYS A 18 2.69 -9.14 -0.25
N LEU A 19 1.46 -8.78 0.11
CA LEU A 19 1.14 -7.57 0.87
C LEU A 19 1.76 -7.64 2.26
N ALA A 20 1.61 -8.76 2.97
CA ALA A 20 2.22 -8.96 4.29
C ALA A 20 3.75 -8.79 4.23
N GLY A 21 4.41 -9.45 3.28
CA GLY A 21 5.87 -9.33 3.11
C GLY A 21 6.32 -7.92 2.68
N LEU A 22 5.51 -7.19 1.92
CA LEU A 22 5.78 -5.78 1.58
C LEU A 22 5.73 -4.90 2.82
N VAL A 23 4.71 -5.08 3.67
CA VAL A 23 4.53 -4.32 4.92
C VAL A 23 5.68 -4.57 5.88
N GLU A 24 6.12 -5.82 6.04
CA GLU A 24 7.27 -6.17 6.89
C GLU A 24 8.54 -5.43 6.44
N LYS A 25 8.84 -5.46 5.14
CA LYS A 25 10.01 -4.76 4.56
C LYS A 25 9.91 -3.24 4.70
N ALA A 26 8.72 -2.68 4.47
CA ALA A 26 8.47 -1.26 4.64
C ALA A 26 8.68 -0.82 6.10
N ALA A 27 8.18 -1.61 7.05
CA ALA A 27 8.35 -1.36 8.47
C ALA A 27 9.82 -1.46 8.90
N GLU A 28 10.55 -2.47 8.43
CA GLU A 28 11.98 -2.62 8.69
C GLU A 28 12.78 -1.44 8.12
N CYS A 29 12.52 -1.05 6.87
CA CYS A 29 13.15 0.10 6.22
C CYS A 29 12.99 1.36 7.08
N LEU A 30 11.77 1.68 7.51
CA LEU A 30 11.49 2.85 8.34
C LEU A 30 12.15 2.77 9.72
N LYS A 31 12.12 1.61 10.39
CA LYS A 31 12.78 1.39 11.69
C LYS A 31 14.29 1.62 11.61
N ASN A 32 14.90 1.27 10.48
CA ASN A 32 16.32 1.46 10.22
C ASN A 32 16.67 2.88 9.72
N GLY A 33 15.75 3.84 9.82
CA GLY A 33 15.96 5.24 9.39
C GLY A 33 15.90 5.44 7.87
N GLY A 34 15.46 4.43 7.13
CA GLY A 34 15.24 4.48 5.70
C GLY A 34 14.01 5.30 5.31
N LYS A 35 13.72 5.32 4.01
CA LYS A 35 12.60 6.10 3.43
C LYS A 35 11.83 5.23 2.44
N ILE A 36 10.53 5.44 2.38
CA ILE A 36 9.66 4.85 1.35
C ILE A 36 9.47 5.88 0.24
N MET A 37 9.76 5.50 -1.00
CA MET A 37 9.55 6.32 -2.18
C MET A 37 8.41 5.74 -3.02
N LEU A 38 7.39 6.56 -3.29
CA LEU A 38 6.22 6.18 -4.07
C LEU A 38 6.23 6.97 -5.39
N ALA A 39 5.91 6.29 -6.48
CA ALA A 39 5.88 6.88 -7.81
C ALA A 39 4.81 6.20 -8.68
N GLY A 40 4.22 6.97 -9.59
CA GLY A 40 3.20 6.50 -10.52
C GLY A 40 2.94 7.53 -11.61
N ASN A 41 2.18 7.14 -12.64
CA ASN A 41 1.76 7.99 -13.74
C ASN A 41 0.22 8.12 -13.76
N GLY A 42 -0.30 9.31 -14.06
CA GLY A 42 -1.74 9.56 -14.14
C GLY A 42 -2.45 9.23 -12.83
N GLY A 43 -3.47 8.35 -12.86
CA GLY A 43 -4.22 7.94 -11.67
C GLY A 43 -3.35 7.35 -10.56
N SER A 44 -2.36 6.53 -10.92
CA SER A 44 -1.42 5.96 -9.93
C SER A 44 -0.50 6.99 -9.27
N ALA A 45 -0.31 8.16 -9.89
CA ALA A 45 0.38 9.28 -9.23
C ALA A 45 -0.48 9.86 -8.10
N ALA A 46 -1.81 9.87 -8.28
CA ALA A 46 -2.75 10.28 -7.25
C ALA A 46 -2.75 9.31 -6.06
N ASP A 47 -2.69 8.00 -6.32
CA ASP A 47 -2.55 6.99 -5.26
C ASP A 47 -1.20 7.11 -4.53
N ALA A 48 -0.11 7.32 -5.27
CA ALA A 48 1.22 7.49 -4.69
C ALA A 48 1.29 8.70 -3.73
N GLN A 49 0.74 9.86 -4.12
CA GLN A 49 0.69 11.02 -3.24
C GLN A 49 -0.29 10.83 -2.08
N HIS A 50 -1.39 10.10 -2.28
CA HIS A 50 -2.35 9.81 -1.22
C HIS A 50 -1.68 8.98 -0.11
N ILE A 51 -1.08 7.87 -0.47
CA ILE A 51 -0.35 7.01 0.49
C ILE A 51 0.79 7.81 1.14
N ALA A 52 1.56 8.59 0.37
CA ALA A 52 2.62 9.43 0.95
C ALA A 52 2.08 10.41 1.99
N ALA A 53 0.93 11.03 1.73
CA ALA A 53 0.27 11.96 2.65
C ALA A 53 -0.18 11.26 3.95
N GLU A 54 -0.70 10.04 3.86
CA GLU A 54 -1.05 9.23 5.04
C GLU A 54 0.18 8.97 5.91
N PHE A 55 1.32 8.61 5.32
CA PHE A 55 2.57 8.38 6.07
C PHE A 55 3.10 9.63 6.77
N VAL A 56 3.01 10.81 6.15
CA VAL A 56 3.69 12.04 6.66
C VAL A 56 2.78 12.99 7.42
N VAL A 57 1.47 13.01 7.16
CA VAL A 57 0.53 13.98 7.75
C VAL A 57 -0.31 13.35 8.86
N ARG A 58 -0.84 12.13 8.65
CA ARG A 58 -1.70 11.44 9.61
C ARG A 58 -1.59 9.91 9.47
N LEU A 59 -0.70 9.32 10.26
CA LEU A 59 -0.94 8.03 10.88
C LEU A 59 -1.37 8.32 12.34
N LYS A 60 -2.61 8.78 12.53
CA LYS A 60 -3.20 8.89 13.87
C LYS A 60 -4.38 7.93 13.91
N GLU A 61 -4.35 7.10 14.96
CA GLU A 61 -5.31 6.07 15.36
C GLU A 61 -6.77 6.40 15.03
#